data_AF-A0A964NHX8-F1
#
_entry.id   AF-A0A964NHX8-F1
#
_cell.length_a   1.000
_cell.length_b   1.000
_cell.length_c   1.000
_cell.angle_alpha   90.00
_cell.angle_beta   90.00
_cell.angle_gamma   90.00
#
_symmetry.space_group_name_H-M   'P 1'
#
loop_
_entity.id
_entity.type
_entity.pdbx_description
1 polymer ?
#
loop_
_entity_poly.entity_id
_entity_poly.type
_entity_poly.pdbx_seq_one_letter_code
_entity_poly.pdbx_strand_id
1 'polypeptide(L)'
;FAAFLAALAKKSMIYVRKQPKGFGRMAQIEGDLKPGKRVLLVEDLATDGGSKLVFIEALKKAEAKVTDCFVIFHYGIFPQSIEMLAAGGVKLHALATWWDALEAAQKHKYFDERGLTETRAFLEAPEQWSANHGGRPPAPRSMLGR
;
A
#
# COMPACT_ATOMS: atom_id res chain seq x y z
N PHE A 1 10.72 -5.89 -6.43
CA PHE A 1 10.50 -4.64 -7.19
C PHE A 1 11.54 -3.57 -6.92
N ALA A 2 11.79 -3.18 -5.67
CA ALA A 2 12.74 -2.11 -5.31
C ALA A 2 14.14 -2.26 -5.96
N ALA A 3 14.72 -3.47 -5.97
CA ALA A 3 16.04 -3.72 -6.58
C ALA A 3 16.08 -3.38 -8.07
N PHE A 4 15.09 -3.81 -8.85
CA PHE A 4 15.03 -3.52 -10.28
C PHE A 4 14.80 -2.04 -10.56
N LEU A 5 13.92 -1.38 -9.81
CA LEU A 5 13.70 0.06 -9.94
C LEU A 5 14.98 0.85 -9.61
N ALA A 6 15.68 0.49 -8.54
CA ALA A 6 16.93 1.13 -8.16
C ALA A 6 18.02 0.94 -9.23
N ALA A 7 18.15 -0.28 -9.77
CA ALA A 7 19.09 -0.58 -10.85
C ALA A 7 18.79 0.24 -12.12
N LEU A 8 17.53 0.26 -12.58
CA LEU A 8 17.09 1.01 -13.75
C LEU A 8 17.29 2.52 -13.58
N ALA A 9 16.96 3.05 -12.40
CA ALA A 9 17.13 4.47 -12.06
C ALA A 9 18.58 4.86 -11.74
N LYS A 10 19.51 3.88 -11.71
CA LYS A 10 20.91 4.05 -11.26
C LYS A 10 20.99 4.74 -9.89
N LYS A 11 20.20 4.25 -8.93
CA LYS A 11 20.14 4.75 -7.55
C LYS A 11 20.56 3.66 -6.56
N SER A 12 21.03 4.09 -5.39
CA SER A 12 21.26 3.22 -4.24
C SER A 12 19.96 2.57 -3.79
N MET A 13 20.06 1.33 -3.31
CA MET A 13 18.96 0.60 -2.70
C MET A 13 19.23 0.38 -1.21
N ILE A 14 18.17 0.51 -0.41
CA ILE A 14 18.09 0.00 0.95
C ILE A 14 16.84 -0.88 1.06
N TYR A 15 16.72 -1.67 2.12
CA TYR A 15 15.44 -2.30 2.48
C TYR A 15 15.12 -2.07 3.96
N VAL A 16 13.82 -2.07 4.28
CA VAL A 16 13.31 -1.80 5.62
C VAL A 16 12.80 -3.11 6.23
N ARG A 17 13.32 -3.48 7.40
CA ARG A 17 12.84 -4.63 8.15
C ARG A 17 11.47 -4.35 8.78
N LYS A 18 10.62 -5.36 8.82
CA LYS A 18 9.35 -5.33 9.54
C LYS A 18 9.51 -5.11 11.05
N GLN A 19 10.60 -5.63 11.63
CA GLN A 19 10.94 -5.46 13.04
C GLN A 19 12.40 -5.00 13.16
N PRO A 20 12.74 -4.15 14.15
CA PRO A 20 14.09 -3.69 14.36
C PRO A 20 15.03 -4.83 14.73
N LYS A 21 16.29 -4.72 14.30
CA LYS A 21 17.41 -5.56 14.71
C LYS A 21 18.38 -4.71 15.53
N GLY A 22 18.50 -5.01 16.82
CA GLY A 22 19.32 -4.23 17.75
C GLY A 22 18.69 -2.87 18.10
N PHE A 23 19.53 -1.88 18.36
CA PHE A 23 19.11 -0.57 18.88
C PHE A 23 19.49 0.57 17.93
N GLY A 24 18.89 1.75 18.15
CA GLY A 24 19.21 2.97 17.42
C GLY A 24 18.32 3.24 16.21
N ARG A 25 18.55 4.40 15.58
CA ARG A 25 17.71 4.91 14.47
C ARG A 25 17.78 4.07 13.19
N MET A 26 18.87 3.33 13.00
CA MET A 26 19.11 2.48 11.83
C MET A 26 18.66 1.03 12.05
N ALA A 27 18.06 0.70 13.19
CA ALA A 27 17.75 -0.70 13.56
C ALA A 27 16.83 -1.42 12.57
N GLN A 28 16.05 -0.69 11.76
CA GLN A 28 15.20 -1.27 10.71
C GLN A 28 15.78 -1.12 9.30
N ILE A 29 16.88 -0.40 9.11
CA ILE A 29 17.42 -0.09 7.78
C ILE A 29 18.60 -1.00 7.47
N GLU A 30 18.56 -1.60 6.29
CA GLU A 30 19.63 -2.43 5.77
C GLU A 30 20.16 -1.80 4.47
N GLY A 31 21.48 -1.59 4.41
CA GLY A 31 22.17 -0.81 3.39
C GLY A 31 22.69 0.55 3.90
N ASP A 32 23.29 1.35 3.01
CA ASP A 32 23.84 2.67 3.36
C ASP A 32 22.82 3.78 3.11
N LEU A 33 22.24 4.31 4.18
CA LEU A 33 21.35 5.47 4.17
C LEU A 33 21.98 6.62 4.97
N LYS A 34 22.27 7.71 4.27
CA LYS A 34 22.76 8.96 4.88
C LYS A 34 21.57 9.86 5.28
N PRO A 35 21.67 10.60 6.40
CA PRO A 35 20.64 11.56 6.81
C PRO A 35 20.26 12.56 5.70
N GLY A 36 18.99 12.94 5.68
CA GLY A 36 18.44 13.93 4.73
C GLY A 36 18.23 13.42 3.31
N LYS A 37 18.60 12.18 2.99
CA LYS A 37 18.36 11.58 1.66
C LYS A 37 16.87 11.45 1.38
N ARG A 38 16.47 11.77 0.16
CA ARG A 38 15.12 11.50 -0.34
C ARG A 38 15.00 10.03 -0.71
N VAL A 39 13.97 9.36 -0.20
CA VAL A 39 13.75 7.92 -0.40
C VAL A 39 12.33 7.70 -0.92
N LEU A 40 12.21 6.93 -1.99
CA LEU A 40 10.94 6.38 -2.48
C LEU A 40 10.70 5.04 -1.78
N LEU A 41 9.59 4.92 -1.04
CA LEU A 41 9.17 3.62 -0.54
C LEU A 41 8.58 2.80 -1.70
N VAL A 42 9.04 1.56 -1.88
CA VAL A 42 8.56 0.66 -2.93
C VAL A 42 8.08 -0.63 -2.29
N GLU A 43 6.84 -0.99 -2.58
CA GLU A 43 6.20 -2.23 -2.14
C GLU A 43 5.50 -2.92 -3.32
N ASP A 44 5.06 -4.16 -3.13
CA ASP A 44 4.30 -4.90 -4.12
C ASP A 44 2.86 -4.39 -4.22
N LEU A 45 2.16 -4.31 -3.08
CA LEU A 45 0.75 -3.91 -3.02
C LEU A 45 0.39 -3.03 -1.83
N ALA A 46 -0.71 -2.30 -1.93
CA ALA A 46 -1.37 -1.62 -0.82
C ALA A 46 -2.86 -1.97 -0.74
N THR A 47 -3.31 -2.41 0.44
CA THR A 47 -4.73 -2.62 0.77
C THR A 47 -5.31 -1.36 1.42
N ASP A 48 -5.27 -1.30 2.75
CA ASP A 48 -5.73 -0.18 3.60
C ASP A 48 -4.62 0.82 3.94
N GLY A 49 -3.38 0.54 3.53
CA GLY A 49 -2.21 1.41 3.75
C GLY A 49 -1.56 1.31 5.13
N GLY A 50 -2.13 0.59 6.10
CA GLY A 50 -1.67 0.62 7.49
C GLY A 50 -0.22 0.16 7.69
N SER A 51 0.19 -0.92 7.00
CA SER A 51 1.56 -1.45 7.10
C SER A 51 2.63 -0.50 6.57
N LYS A 52 2.28 0.39 5.63
CA LYS A 52 3.20 1.32 5.00
C LYS A 52 3.66 2.41 5.95
N LEU A 53 2.79 2.83 6.87
CA LEU A 53 3.12 3.82 7.90
C LEU A 53 4.29 3.35 8.77
N VAL A 54 4.33 2.07 9.14
CA VAL A 54 5.43 1.51 9.93
C VAL A 54 6.77 1.68 9.21
N PHE A 55 6.80 1.46 7.89
CA PHE A 55 8.02 1.61 7.10
C PHE A 55 8.40 3.08 6.86
N ILE A 56 7.41 3.94 6.63
CA ILE A 56 7.63 5.39 6.49
C ILE A 56 8.21 5.96 7.77
N GLU A 57 7.66 5.60 8.93
CA GLU A 57 8.17 6.07 10.22
C GLU A 57 9.57 5.52 10.52
N ALA A 58 9.87 4.27 10.16
CA ALA A 58 11.23 3.73 10.26
C ALA A 58 12.24 4.52 9.40
N LEU A 59 11.85 4.90 8.17
CA LEU A 59 12.68 5.72 7.28
C LEU A 59 12.86 7.15 7.83
N LYS A 60 11.79 7.79 8.31
CA LYS A 60 11.85 9.12 8.93
C LYS A 60 12.72 9.12 10.19
N LYS A 61 12.61 8.08 11.03
CA LYS A 61 13.47 7.90 12.21
C LYS A 61 14.94 7.77 11.83
N ALA A 62 15.24 7.13 10.70
CA ALA A 62 16.57 7.09 10.10
C ALA A 62 16.97 8.40 9.38
N GLU A 63 16.20 9.47 9.55
CA GLU A 63 16.38 10.81 8.96
C GLU A 63 16.25 10.88 7.43
N ALA A 64 15.57 9.90 6.81
CA ALA A 64 15.19 10.00 5.40
C ALA A 64 14.00 10.95 5.20
N LYS A 65 13.98 11.61 4.05
CA LYS A 65 12.82 12.37 3.55
C LYS A 65 12.00 11.46 2.64
N VAL A 66 10.82 11.06 3.09
CA VAL A 66 9.90 10.22 2.32
C VAL A 66 8.68 11.04 1.97
N THR A 67 8.48 11.31 0.67
CA THR A 67 7.34 12.08 0.13
C THR A 67 6.45 11.22 -0.76
N ASP A 68 6.92 10.05 -1.17
CA ASP A 68 6.27 9.21 -2.16
C ASP A 68 6.39 7.73 -1.76
N CYS A 69 5.30 6.99 -2.00
CA CYS A 69 5.23 5.54 -1.90
C CYS A 69 4.71 5.00 -3.23
N PHE A 70 5.39 4.02 -3.79
CA PHE A 70 4.99 3.34 -5.02
C PHE A 70 4.66 1.88 -4.75
N VAL A 71 3.53 1.43 -5.28
CA VAL A 71 3.13 0.03 -5.31
C VAL A 71 2.85 -0.41 -6.73
N ILE A 72 2.99 -1.71 -7.00
CA ILE A 72 2.53 -2.27 -8.28
C ILE A 72 1.00 -2.24 -8.31
N PHE A 73 0.36 -2.64 -7.22
CA PHE A 73 -1.09 -2.79 -7.16
C PHE A 73 -1.69 -2.12 -5.92
N HIS A 74 -2.65 -1.23 -6.09
CA HIS A 74 -3.41 -0.65 -4.99
C HIS A 74 -4.85 -1.16 -5.06
N TYR A 75 -5.42 -1.61 -3.95
CA TYR A 75 -6.75 -2.19 -3.97
C TYR A 75 -7.83 -1.25 -4.55
N GLY A 76 -7.71 0.07 -4.34
CA GLY A 76 -8.65 1.05 -4.91
C GLY A 76 -10.05 1.03 -4.30
N ILE A 77 -10.31 0.23 -3.26
CA ILE A 77 -11.63 0.08 -2.60
C ILE A 77 -11.65 0.57 -1.15
N PHE A 78 -10.51 1.08 -0.66
CA PHE A 78 -10.34 1.57 0.70
C PHE A 78 -9.79 3.00 0.66
N PRO A 79 -10.65 4.04 0.61
CA PRO A 79 -10.22 5.44 0.49
C PRO A 79 -9.22 5.87 1.56
N GLN A 80 -9.37 5.33 2.78
CA GLN A 80 -8.49 5.63 3.92
C GLN A 80 -7.01 5.33 3.64
N SER A 81 -6.71 4.42 2.73
CA SER A 81 -5.32 4.07 2.36
C SER A 81 -4.55 5.23 1.74
N ILE A 82 -5.23 6.09 0.98
CA ILE A 82 -4.66 7.27 0.34
C ILE A 82 -4.60 8.41 1.37
N GLU A 83 -5.69 8.61 2.10
CA GLU A 83 -5.84 9.68 3.09
C GLU A 83 -4.80 9.57 4.23
N MET A 84 -4.60 8.36 4.76
CA MET A 84 -3.63 8.11 5.83
C MET A 84 -2.19 8.42 5.41
N LEU A 85 -1.80 8.05 4.19
CA LEU A 85 -0.48 8.37 3.68
C LEU A 85 -0.33 9.88 3.40
N ALA A 86 -1.36 10.50 2.82
CA ALA A 86 -1.37 11.94 2.56
C ALA A 86 -1.27 12.77 3.85
N ALA A 87 -1.97 12.37 4.92
CA ALA A 87 -1.85 12.98 6.24
C ALA A 87 -0.42 12.88 6.80
N GLY A 88 0.31 11.81 6.46
CA GLY A 88 1.72 11.62 6.78
C GLY A 88 2.70 12.34 5.83
N GLY A 89 2.20 13.15 4.89
CA GLY A 89 2.98 13.86 3.88
C GLY A 89 3.48 12.99 2.71
N VAL A 90 2.87 11.82 2.52
CA VAL A 90 3.31 10.83 1.52
C VAL A 90 2.24 10.61 0.46
N LYS A 91 2.60 10.81 -0.80
CA LYS A 91 1.74 10.50 -1.95
C LYS A 91 1.86 9.03 -2.35
N LEU A 92 0.74 8.33 -2.47
CA LEU A 92 0.69 6.97 -3.01
C LEU A 92 0.59 6.99 -4.54
N HIS A 93 1.41 6.17 -5.19
CA HIS A 93 1.41 5.91 -6.63
C HIS A 93 1.20 4.41 -6.86
N ALA A 94 0.38 4.05 -7.84
CA ALA A 94 0.11 2.66 -8.21
C ALA A 94 0.07 2.49 -9.72
N LEU A 95 0.35 1.29 -10.23
CA LEU A 95 0.19 0.99 -11.66
C LEU A 95 -1.23 0.56 -12.01
N ALA A 96 -1.91 -0.15 -11.11
CA ALA A 96 -3.25 -0.65 -11.32
C ALA A 96 -3.99 -0.85 -10.00
N THR A 97 -5.31 -1.00 -10.14
CA THR A 97 -6.25 -1.29 -9.08
C THR A 97 -7.17 -2.46 -9.43
N TRP A 98 -8.01 -2.88 -8.49
CA TRP A 98 -9.04 -3.87 -8.77
C TRP A 98 -10.06 -3.40 -9.81
N TRP A 99 -10.26 -2.08 -9.95
CA TRP A 99 -11.13 -1.54 -10.98
C TRP A 99 -10.55 -1.74 -12.38
N ASP A 100 -9.25 -1.53 -12.55
CA ASP A 100 -8.54 -1.79 -13.81
C ASP A 100 -8.56 -3.30 -14.14
N ALA A 101 -8.38 -4.15 -13.11
CA ALA A 101 -8.45 -5.60 -13.27
C ALA A 101 -9.87 -6.07 -13.67
N LEU A 102 -10.92 -5.49 -13.09
CA LEU A 102 -12.31 -5.79 -13.44
C LEU A 102 -12.63 -5.35 -14.88
N GLU A 103 -12.18 -4.17 -15.29
CA GLU A 103 -12.32 -3.69 -16.67
C GLU A 103 -11.63 -4.63 -17.66
N ALA A 104 -10.38 -5.03 -17.37
CA ALA A 104 -9.66 -6.00 -18.19
C ALA A 104 -10.37 -7.35 -18.25
N ALA A 105 -10.89 -7.84 -17.12
CA ALA A 105 -11.62 -9.10 -17.07
C ALA A 105 -12.91 -9.07 -17.92
N GLN A 106 -13.62 -7.94 -17.91
CA GLN A 106 -14.78 -7.74 -18.78
C GLN A 106 -14.37 -7.69 -20.27
N LYS A 107 -13.34 -6.91 -20.60
CA LYS A 107 -12.84 -6.75 -21.98
C LYS A 107 -12.38 -8.09 -22.59
N HIS A 108 -11.67 -8.88 -21.80
CA HIS A 108 -11.09 -10.16 -22.25
C HIS A 108 -12.01 -11.36 -21.98
N LYS A 109 -13.22 -11.12 -21.45
CA LYS A 109 -14.24 -12.15 -21.16
C LYS A 109 -13.70 -13.27 -20.25
N TYR A 110 -12.95 -12.90 -19.22
CA TYR A 110 -12.44 -13.86 -18.23
C TYR A 110 -13.54 -14.39 -17.29
N PHE A 111 -14.65 -13.66 -17.17
CA PHE A 111 -15.82 -14.04 -16.39
C PHE A 111 -17.11 -13.94 -17.22
N ASP A 112 -18.14 -14.65 -16.78
CA ASP A 112 -19.51 -14.42 -17.23
C ASP A 112 -20.12 -13.19 -16.53
N GLU A 113 -21.34 -12.80 -16.94
CA GLU A 113 -22.03 -11.62 -16.40
C GLU A 113 -22.24 -11.71 -14.89
N ARG A 114 -22.51 -12.92 -14.39
CA ARG A 114 -22.67 -13.16 -12.95
C ARG A 114 -21.37 -12.91 -12.21
N GLY A 115 -20.25 -13.45 -12.69
CA GLY A 115 -18.94 -13.26 -12.06
C GLY A 115 -18.50 -11.80 -12.06
N LEU A 116 -18.77 -11.06 -13.15
CA LEU A 116 -18.50 -9.62 -13.20
C LEU A 116 -19.35 -8.82 -12.21
N THR A 117 -20.64 -9.15 -12.12
CA THR A 117 -21.59 -8.49 -11.21
C THR A 117 -21.20 -8.73 -9.75
N GLU A 118 -20.89 -9.98 -9.38
CA GLU A 118 -20.48 -10.31 -8.01
C GLU A 118 -19.13 -9.67 -7.64
N THR A 119 -18.17 -9.67 -8.56
CA THR A 119 -16.87 -9.02 -8.33
C THR A 119 -17.06 -7.52 -8.13
N ARG A 120 -17.88 -6.86 -8.95
CA ARG A 120 -18.21 -5.44 -8.78
C ARG A 120 -18.85 -5.16 -7.42
N ALA A 121 -19.84 -5.96 -7.03
CA ALA A 121 -20.51 -5.80 -5.75
C ALA A 121 -19.54 -5.93 -4.56
N PHE A 122 -18.58 -6.86 -4.64
CA PHE A 122 -17.51 -6.96 -3.65
C PHE A 122 -16.60 -5.71 -3.64
N LEU A 123 -16.20 -5.19 -4.80
CA LEU A 123 -15.32 -4.02 -4.86
C LEU A 123 -16.00 -2.72 -4.37
N GLU A 124 -17.31 -2.57 -4.59
CA GLU A 124 -18.06 -1.39 -4.14
C GLU A 124 -18.31 -1.41 -2.63
N ALA A 125 -18.55 -2.59 -2.04
CA ALA A 125 -18.89 -2.73 -0.62
C ALA A 125 -18.30 -4.01 0.00
N PRO A 126 -16.96 -4.12 0.14
CA PRO A 126 -16.29 -5.38 0.49
C PRO A 126 -16.72 -5.95 1.84
N GLU A 127 -16.94 -5.09 2.85
CA GLU A 127 -17.37 -5.54 4.18
C GLU A 127 -18.82 -6.03 4.18
N GLN A 128 -19.73 -5.31 3.50
CA GLN A 128 -21.14 -5.70 3.40
C GLN A 128 -21.32 -6.95 2.55
N TRP A 129 -20.59 -7.04 1.42
CA TRP A 129 -20.58 -8.22 0.59
C TRP A 129 -20.08 -9.43 1.38
N SER A 130 -18.95 -9.29 2.10
CA SER A 130 -18.41 -10.34 2.97
C SER A 130 -19.43 -10.84 4.00
N ALA A 131 -20.10 -9.92 4.71
CA ALA A 131 -21.13 -10.27 5.70
C ALA A 131 -22.31 -11.03 5.10
N ASN A 132 -22.74 -10.67 3.88
CA ASN A 132 -23.82 -11.34 3.17
C ASN A 132 -23.42 -12.71 2.59
N HIS A 133 -22.12 -13.04 2.57
CA HIS A 133 -21.57 -14.28 2.00
C HIS A 133 -20.87 -15.16 3.05
N GLY A 134 -21.27 -15.05 4.31
CA GLY A 134 -20.76 -15.90 5.40
C GLY A 134 -19.44 -15.43 6.03
N GLY A 135 -18.97 -14.24 5.66
CA GLY A 135 -17.82 -13.57 6.25
C GLY A 135 -18.16 -12.80 7.52
N ARG A 136 -17.14 -12.17 8.10
CA ARG A 136 -17.28 -11.39 9.34
C ARG A 136 -18.10 -10.11 9.07
N PRO A 137 -19.05 -9.74 9.96
CA PRO A 137 -19.74 -8.45 9.85
C PRO A 137 -18.77 -7.28 9.96
N PRO A 138 -19.10 -6.11 9.38
CA PRO A 138 -18.29 -4.89 9.49
C PRO A 138 -17.96 -4.60 10.95
N ALA A 139 -16.70 -4.28 11.25
CA ALA A 139 -16.37 -3.81 12.59
C ALA A 139 -17.09 -2.47 12.82
N PRO A 140 -17.69 -2.22 14.00
CA PRO A 140 -18.22 -0.90 14.31
C PRO A 140 -17.09 0.12 14.16
N ARG A 141 -17.30 1.16 13.34
CA ARG A 141 -16.32 2.23 13.16
C ARG A 141 -15.98 2.80 14.53
N SER A 142 -14.74 2.61 15.00
CA SER A 142 -14.28 3.30 16.18
C SER A 142 -14.32 4.79 15.88
N MET A 143 -15.11 5.56 16.62
CA MET A 143 -14.99 7.02 16.68
C MET A 143 -13.68 7.36 17.40
N LEU A 144 -12.54 7.14 16.74
CA LEU A 144 -11.30 7.86 17.01
C LEU A 144 -11.47 9.15 16.21
N GLY A 145 -12.06 10.20 16.77
CA GLY A 145 -11.40 11.05 17.76
C GLY A 145 -10.95 12.29 16.97
N ARG A 146 -11.62 13.42 17.22
CA ARG A 146 -11.29 14.73 16.66
C ARG A 146 -9.85 15.12 16.94
#